data_AF-A0A523Y657-F1
#
_entry.id   AF-A0A523Y657-F1
#
_cell.length_a   1.000
_cell.length_b   1.000
_cell.length_c   1.000
_cell.angle_alpha   90.00
_cell.angle_beta   90.00
_cell.angle_gamma   90.00
#
_symmetry.space_group_name_H-M   'P 1'
#
loop_
_entity.id
_entity.type
_entity.pdbx_description
1 polymer ?
#
loop_
_entity_poly.entity_id
_entity_poly.type
_entity_poly.pdbx_seq_one_letter_code
_entity_poly.pdbx_strand_id
1 'polypeptide(L)'
;MTSNLILLLVGLACFIFGGVMVYFTRQMIASRKLRLAEEEAKRLLAEGKEQQKAILLEAKEAAVNIKAEAETSYREHRTELQRLERRLTQREDNLERRDETLQRREHNVSAKEKELERMQARVEELRGKQQHQLELIASMSSAEAKELLLQRVESEIQEEASRRVREMEARIKEESDKKTRDILVQAIQRCAAEVVTESTVSVVPLPSDEMKGRLIGREGRNIRALEHATGVDLIIDDT
;
A
#
# COMPACT_ATOMS: atom_id res chain seq x y z
N MET A 1 -107.17 112.73 -8.89
CA MET A 1 -105.99 112.60 -8.01
C MET A 1 -105.99 111.32 -7.17
N THR A 2 -107.13 110.72 -6.85
CA THR A 2 -107.23 109.50 -6.02
C THR A 2 -106.71 108.21 -6.69
N SER A 3 -106.90 108.04 -8.01
CA SER A 3 -106.46 106.82 -8.73
C SER A 3 -104.93 106.64 -8.82
N ASN A 4 -104.17 107.74 -8.98
CA ASN A 4 -102.70 107.69 -9.04
C ASN A 4 -102.07 107.37 -7.68
N LEU A 5 -102.73 107.75 -6.57
CA LEU A 5 -102.27 107.44 -5.21
C LEU A 5 -102.42 105.95 -4.89
N ILE A 6 -103.49 105.32 -5.38
CA ILE A 6 -103.74 103.88 -5.22
C ILE A 6 -102.70 103.07 -5.99
N LEU A 7 -102.38 103.45 -7.23
CA LEU A 7 -101.33 102.78 -8.02
C LEU A 7 -99.93 102.88 -7.38
N LEU A 8 -99.59 104.02 -6.77
CA LEU A 8 -98.34 104.20 -6.03
C LEU A 8 -98.27 103.34 -4.75
N LEU A 9 -99.37 103.25 -4.00
CA LEU A 9 -99.46 102.40 -2.81
C LEU A 9 -99.38 100.91 -3.15
N VAL A 10 -100.04 100.48 -4.23
CA VAL A 10 -99.95 99.10 -4.74
C VAL A 10 -98.53 98.79 -5.24
N GLY A 11 -97.89 99.71 -5.96
CA GLY A 11 -96.49 99.56 -6.38
C GLY A 11 -95.52 99.43 -5.20
N LEU A 12 -95.69 100.25 -4.16
CA LEU A 12 -94.88 100.19 -2.94
C LEU A 12 -95.12 98.88 -2.17
N ALA A 13 -96.38 98.44 -2.04
CA ALA A 13 -96.73 97.18 -1.40
C ALA A 13 -96.13 95.97 -2.13
N CYS A 14 -96.19 95.94 -3.48
CA CYS A 14 -95.55 94.91 -4.29
C CYS A 14 -94.02 94.93 -4.18
N PHE A 15 -93.40 96.10 -4.09
CA PHE A 15 -91.96 96.24 -3.91
C PHE A 15 -91.50 95.72 -2.53
N ILE A 16 -92.22 96.09 -1.47
CA ILE A 16 -91.96 95.59 -0.11
C ILE A 16 -92.17 94.07 -0.08
N PHE A 17 -93.26 93.55 -0.64
CA PHE A 17 -93.55 92.12 -0.66
C PHE A 17 -92.51 91.33 -1.48
N GLY A 18 -92.08 91.86 -2.62
CA GLY A 18 -91.01 91.27 -3.44
C GLY A 18 -89.66 91.27 -2.71
N GLY A 19 -89.30 92.37 -2.02
CA GLY A 19 -88.09 92.47 -1.21
C GLY A 19 -88.08 91.47 -0.04
N VAL A 20 -89.21 91.34 0.65
CA VAL A 20 -89.39 90.36 1.74
C VAL A 20 -89.30 88.94 1.18
N MET A 21 -89.93 88.64 0.04
CA MET A 21 -89.87 87.32 -0.60
C MET A 21 -88.44 86.96 -1.04
N VAL A 22 -87.69 87.90 -1.62
CA VAL A 22 -86.28 87.70 -2.01
C VAL A 22 -85.39 87.52 -0.78
N TYR A 23 -85.63 88.26 0.30
CA TYR A 23 -84.90 88.09 1.56
C TYR A 23 -85.14 86.70 2.16
N PHE A 24 -86.40 86.27 2.26
CA PHE A 24 -86.75 84.93 2.76
C PHE A 24 -86.20 83.80 1.89
N THR A 25 -86.28 83.92 0.56
CA THR A 25 -85.72 82.89 -0.35
C THR A 25 -84.19 82.85 -0.28
N ARG A 26 -83.50 84.00 -0.21
CA ARG A 26 -82.05 84.04 0.03
C ARG A 26 -81.68 83.44 1.37
N GLN A 27 -82.43 83.75 2.43
CA GLN A 27 -82.17 83.22 3.77
C GLN A 27 -82.43 81.71 3.83
N MET A 28 -83.42 81.20 3.11
CA MET A 28 -83.69 79.76 3.00
C MET A 28 -82.65 79.02 2.16
N ILE A 29 -82.16 79.60 1.06
CA ILE A 29 -81.08 79.00 0.26
C ILE A 29 -79.76 79.02 1.04
N ALA A 30 -79.45 80.12 1.73
CA ALA A 30 -78.26 80.23 2.57
C ALA A 30 -78.29 79.22 3.72
N SER A 31 -79.43 79.07 4.41
CA SER A 31 -79.57 78.08 5.49
C SER A 31 -79.51 76.63 4.98
N ARG A 32 -80.08 76.34 3.79
CA ARG A 32 -79.93 75.03 3.15
C ARG A 32 -78.48 74.72 2.76
N LYS A 33 -77.77 75.70 2.16
CA LYS A 33 -76.34 75.55 1.82
C LYS A 33 -75.49 75.35 3.07
N LEU A 34 -75.76 76.10 4.14
CA LEU A 34 -75.09 75.94 5.43
C LEU A 34 -75.33 74.55 6.02
N ARG A 35 -76.58 74.07 5.98
CA ARG A 35 -76.93 72.74 6.49
C ARG A 35 -76.27 71.62 5.68
N LEU A 36 -76.25 71.73 4.35
CA LEU A 36 -75.55 70.78 3.48
C LEU A 36 -74.04 70.79 3.75
N ALA A 37 -73.42 71.96 3.89
CA ALA A 37 -72.00 72.08 4.23
C ALA A 37 -71.69 71.50 5.63
N GLU A 38 -72.57 71.70 6.60
CA GLU A 38 -72.44 71.09 7.94
C GLU A 38 -72.62 69.56 7.90
N GLU A 39 -73.59 69.05 7.14
CA GLU A 39 -73.80 67.61 6.95
C GLU A 39 -72.59 66.97 6.23
N GLU A 40 -72.05 67.62 5.20
CA GLU A 40 -70.86 67.18 4.48
C GLU A 40 -69.61 67.23 5.36
N ALA A 41 -69.41 68.30 6.13
CA ALA A 41 -68.32 68.39 7.10
C ALA A 41 -68.43 67.32 8.19
N LYS A 42 -69.65 67.05 8.71
CA LYS A 42 -69.89 65.95 9.67
C LYS A 42 -69.59 64.59 9.05
N ARG A 43 -69.96 64.37 7.79
CA ARG A 43 -69.68 63.14 7.05
C ARG A 43 -68.18 62.95 6.85
N LEU A 44 -67.47 63.95 6.36
CA LEU A 44 -66.01 63.90 6.18
C LEU A 44 -65.27 63.66 7.50
N LEU A 45 -65.73 64.29 8.60
CA LEU A 45 -65.17 64.03 9.92
C LEU A 45 -65.45 62.60 10.43
N ALA A 46 -66.63 62.05 10.12
CA ALA A 46 -66.97 60.68 10.47
C ALA A 46 -66.13 59.68 9.66
N GLU A 47 -66.04 59.86 8.34
CA GLU A 47 -65.22 59.05 7.43
C GLU A 47 -63.74 59.13 7.83
N GLY A 48 -63.20 60.32 8.11
CA GLY A 48 -61.83 60.48 8.58
C GLY A 48 -61.55 59.81 9.92
N LYS A 49 -62.50 59.85 10.87
CA LYS A 49 -62.39 59.12 12.14
C LYS A 49 -62.46 57.61 11.96
N GLU A 50 -63.27 57.13 11.03
CA GLU A 50 -63.37 55.70 10.72
C GLU A 50 -62.09 55.20 10.05
N GLN A 51 -61.58 55.92 9.06
CA GLN A 51 -60.29 55.63 8.42
C GLN A 51 -59.13 55.65 9.43
N GLN A 52 -59.08 56.65 10.32
CA GLN A 52 -58.07 56.71 11.36
C GLN A 52 -58.13 55.49 12.28
N LYS A 53 -59.34 55.07 12.68
CA LYS A 53 -59.54 53.87 13.50
C LYS A 53 -59.10 52.60 12.75
N ALA A 54 -59.44 52.48 11.47
CA ALA A 54 -59.06 51.35 10.64
C ALA A 54 -57.54 51.24 10.51
N ILE A 55 -56.85 52.35 10.15
CA ILE A 55 -55.38 52.40 10.05
C ILE A 55 -54.73 52.06 11.40
N LEU A 56 -55.27 52.59 12.51
CA LEU A 56 -54.73 52.33 13.84
C LEU A 56 -54.94 50.87 14.26
N LEU A 57 -56.06 50.25 13.87
CA LEU A 57 -56.32 48.83 14.11
C LEU A 57 -55.36 47.96 13.29
N GLU A 58 -55.21 48.25 12.00
CA GLU A 58 -54.28 47.53 11.11
C GLU A 58 -52.84 47.66 11.59
N ALA A 59 -52.41 48.86 11.99
CA ALA A 59 -51.08 49.07 12.58
C ALA A 59 -50.88 48.29 13.88
N LYS A 60 -51.93 48.19 14.72
CA LYS A 60 -51.89 47.36 15.94
C LYS A 60 -51.81 45.87 15.62
N GLU A 61 -52.60 45.38 14.66
CA GLU A 61 -52.56 43.98 14.23
C GLU A 61 -51.20 43.63 13.64
N ALA A 62 -50.65 44.48 12.76
CA ALA A 62 -49.30 44.32 12.22
C ALA A 62 -48.24 44.31 13.33
N ALA A 63 -48.32 45.21 14.32
CA ALA A 63 -47.39 45.23 15.45
C ALA A 63 -47.49 43.96 16.31
N VAL A 64 -48.70 43.44 16.53
CA VAL A 64 -48.90 42.17 17.26
C VAL A 64 -48.34 40.99 16.48
N ASN A 65 -48.56 40.93 15.18
CA ASN A 65 -48.04 39.86 14.31
C ASN A 65 -46.51 39.87 14.27
N ILE A 66 -45.90 41.04 14.03
CA ILE A 66 -44.43 41.20 14.04
C ILE A 66 -43.87 40.77 15.39
N LYS A 67 -44.52 41.15 16.50
CA LYS A 67 -44.08 40.74 17.83
C LYS A 67 -44.19 39.23 18.03
N ALA A 68 -45.29 38.61 17.58
CA ALA A 68 -45.49 37.17 17.70
C ALA A 68 -44.47 36.36 16.87
N GLU A 69 -44.17 36.81 15.64
CA GLU A 69 -43.14 36.22 14.78
C GLU A 69 -41.73 36.37 15.39
N ALA A 70 -41.42 37.55 15.92
CA ALA A 70 -40.16 37.80 16.62
C ALA A 70 -40.02 36.93 17.88
N GLU A 71 -41.07 36.77 18.68
CA GLU A 71 -41.05 35.89 19.84
C GLU A 71 -40.89 34.41 19.45
N THR A 72 -41.53 33.98 18.37
CA THR A 72 -41.45 32.60 17.90
C THR A 72 -40.04 32.28 17.39
N SER A 73 -39.51 33.11 16.48
CA SER A 73 -38.14 32.98 15.99
C SER A 73 -37.10 33.03 17.11
N TYR A 74 -37.27 33.95 18.08
CA TYR A 74 -36.39 34.01 19.25
C TYR A 74 -36.43 32.73 20.09
N ARG A 75 -37.61 32.15 20.30
CA ARG A 75 -37.74 30.87 21.02
C ARG A 75 -37.06 29.74 20.27
N GLU A 76 -37.25 29.64 18.96
CA GLU A 76 -36.60 28.64 18.11
C GLU A 76 -35.07 28.76 18.20
N HIS A 77 -34.53 29.96 17.96
CA HIS A 77 -33.09 30.22 18.04
C HIS A 77 -32.53 29.91 19.43
N ARG A 78 -33.26 30.27 20.50
CA ARG A 78 -32.87 29.94 21.87
C ARG A 78 -32.81 28.43 22.10
N THR A 79 -33.77 27.67 21.59
CA THR A 79 -33.76 26.20 21.72
C THR A 79 -32.63 25.55 20.92
N GLU A 80 -32.33 26.07 19.72
CA GLU A 80 -31.20 25.59 18.92
C GLU A 80 -29.87 25.89 19.60
N LEU A 81 -29.68 27.10 20.13
CA LEU A 81 -28.49 27.47 20.89
C LEU A 81 -28.30 26.57 22.10
N GLN A 82 -29.35 26.29 22.88
CA GLN A 82 -29.27 25.38 24.02
C GLN A 82 -28.92 23.94 23.60
N ARG A 83 -29.39 23.47 22.43
CA ARG A 83 -29.00 22.16 21.90
C ARG A 83 -27.54 22.13 21.48
N LEU A 84 -27.05 23.18 20.83
CA LEU A 84 -25.65 23.31 20.44
C LEU A 84 -24.74 23.37 21.66
N GLU A 85 -25.10 24.17 22.66
CA GLU A 85 -24.37 24.29 23.93
C GLU A 85 -24.25 22.93 24.62
N ARG A 86 -25.36 22.19 24.81
CA ARG A 86 -25.32 20.84 25.37
C ARG A 86 -24.42 19.88 24.58
N ARG A 87 -24.45 19.96 23.24
CA ARG A 87 -23.59 19.13 22.38
C ARG A 87 -22.11 19.51 22.52
N LEU A 88 -21.81 20.79 22.70
CA LEU A 88 -20.46 21.28 22.91
C LEU A 88 -19.94 20.85 24.28
N THR A 89 -20.69 21.05 25.36
CA THR A 89 -20.33 20.58 26.71
C THR A 89 -20.08 19.07 26.74
N GLN A 90 -20.96 18.28 26.11
CA GLN A 90 -20.74 16.83 26.03
C GLN A 90 -19.47 16.45 25.24
N ARG A 91 -19.09 17.25 24.23
CA ARG A 91 -17.83 17.03 23.50
C ARG A 91 -16.63 17.43 24.35
N GLU A 92 -16.71 18.53 25.09
CA GLU A 92 -15.67 18.98 26.01
C GLU A 92 -15.41 17.93 27.10
N ASP A 93 -16.46 17.44 27.77
CA ASP A 93 -16.34 16.37 28.78
C ASP A 93 -15.69 15.10 28.22
N ASN A 94 -16.03 14.74 26.98
CA ASN A 94 -15.44 13.56 26.32
C ASN A 94 -13.98 13.79 25.94
N LEU A 95 -13.62 15.01 25.52
CA LEU A 95 -12.23 15.36 25.21
C LEU A 95 -11.38 15.36 26.48
N GLU A 96 -11.88 15.94 27.57
CA GLU A 96 -11.20 15.96 28.87
C GLU A 96 -10.92 14.55 29.39
N ARG A 97 -11.91 13.65 29.35
CA ARG A 97 -11.72 12.23 29.72
C ARG A 97 -10.68 11.52 28.85
N ARG A 98 -10.66 11.83 27.55
CA ARG A 98 -9.66 11.26 26.63
C ARG A 98 -8.27 11.80 26.92
N ASP A 99 -8.16 13.08 27.24
CA ASP A 99 -6.90 13.71 27.62
C ASP A 99 -6.33 13.10 28.90
N GLU A 100 -7.15 12.98 29.95
CA GLU A 100 -6.74 12.30 31.20
C GLU A 100 -6.27 10.86 30.95
N THR A 101 -6.96 10.13 30.08
CA THR A 101 -6.59 8.76 29.71
C THR A 101 -5.26 8.72 28.97
N LEU A 102 -5.03 9.66 28.05
CA LEU A 102 -3.78 9.79 27.30
C LEU A 102 -2.62 10.15 28.23
N GLN A 103 -2.79 11.12 29.12
CA GLN A 103 -1.77 11.52 30.09
C GLN A 103 -1.38 10.36 31.02
N ARG A 104 -2.37 9.59 31.52
CA ARG A 104 -2.08 8.38 32.32
C ARG A 104 -1.28 7.36 31.52
N ARG A 105 -1.61 7.17 30.24
CA ARG A 105 -0.94 6.21 29.37
C ARG A 105 0.49 6.67 29.07
N GLU A 106 0.69 7.95 28.82
CA GLU A 106 2.01 8.56 28.61
C GLU A 106 2.90 8.39 29.86
N HIS A 107 2.36 8.67 31.05
CA HIS A 107 3.09 8.46 32.29
C HIS A 107 3.50 6.99 32.49
N ASN A 108 2.58 6.06 32.22
CA ASN A 108 2.84 4.63 32.31
C ASN A 108 3.92 4.17 31.30
N VAL A 109 3.88 4.69 30.08
CA VAL A 109 4.89 4.38 29.05
C VAL A 109 6.25 4.93 29.47
N SER A 110 6.32 6.20 29.87
CA SER A 110 7.57 6.82 30.33
C SER A 110 8.17 6.10 31.55
N ALA A 111 7.33 5.63 32.48
CA ALA A 111 7.79 4.83 33.61
C ALA A 111 8.39 3.49 33.16
N LYS A 112 7.74 2.80 32.21
CA LYS A 112 8.23 1.54 31.65
C LYS A 112 9.51 1.71 30.84
N GLU A 113 9.64 2.80 30.07
CA GLU A 113 10.86 3.10 29.33
C GLU A 113 12.05 3.26 30.28
N LYS A 114 11.88 4.04 31.36
CA LYS A 114 12.92 4.19 32.40
C LYS A 114 13.26 2.88 33.10
N GLU A 115 12.26 2.03 33.36
CA GLU A 115 12.49 0.70 33.94
C GLU A 115 13.29 -0.18 32.98
N LEU A 116 12.92 -0.17 31.69
CA LEU A 116 13.57 -0.95 30.65
C LEU A 116 15.03 -0.51 30.43
N GLU A 117 15.30 0.80 30.42
CA GLU A 117 16.67 1.33 30.38
C GLU A 117 17.51 0.86 31.56
N ARG A 118 16.96 0.88 32.78
CA ARG A 118 17.64 0.37 33.98
C ARG A 118 17.92 -1.13 33.88
N MET A 119 16.96 -1.90 33.38
CA MET A 119 17.12 -3.34 33.18
C MET A 119 18.21 -3.63 32.14
N GLN A 120 18.21 -2.91 31.01
CA GLN A 120 19.24 -3.06 29.97
C GLN A 120 20.64 -2.75 30.52
N ALA A 121 20.80 -1.64 31.24
CA ALA A 121 22.07 -1.28 31.86
C ALA A 121 22.56 -2.38 32.84
N ARG A 122 21.64 -2.93 33.65
CA ARG A 122 21.96 -4.01 34.59
C ARG A 122 22.33 -5.32 33.89
N VAL A 123 21.64 -5.66 32.80
CA VAL A 123 21.94 -6.86 31.99
C VAL A 123 23.33 -6.73 31.38
N GLU A 124 23.67 -5.58 30.82
CA GLU A 124 24.99 -5.36 30.22
C GLU A 124 26.11 -5.40 31.27
N GLU A 125 25.87 -4.82 32.45
CA GLU A 125 26.80 -4.92 33.58
C GLU A 125 27.00 -6.38 34.04
N LEU A 126 25.92 -7.13 34.19
CA LEU A 126 25.98 -8.54 34.59
C LEU A 126 26.68 -9.41 33.53
N ARG A 127 26.42 -9.13 32.25
CA ARG A 127 27.09 -9.82 31.13
C ARG A 127 28.58 -9.55 31.15
N GLY A 128 28.99 -8.29 31.34
CA GLY A 128 30.41 -7.94 31.49
C GLY A 128 31.06 -8.66 32.68
N LYS A 129 30.38 -8.71 33.84
CA LYS A 129 30.87 -9.45 35.02
C LYS A 129 30.98 -10.95 34.77
N GLN A 130 29.98 -11.56 34.13
CA GLN A 130 30.02 -12.98 33.78
C GLN A 130 31.16 -13.28 32.82
N GLN A 131 31.34 -12.46 31.78
CA GLN A 131 32.43 -12.63 30.83
C GLN A 131 33.79 -12.53 31.54
N HIS A 132 33.98 -11.53 32.39
CA HIS A 132 35.21 -11.39 33.16
C HIS A 132 35.48 -12.58 34.10
N GLN A 133 34.46 -13.07 34.79
CA GLN A 133 34.58 -14.26 35.65
C GLN A 133 34.94 -15.51 34.83
N LEU A 134 34.35 -15.68 33.65
CA LEU A 134 34.69 -16.79 32.74
C LEU A 134 36.14 -16.68 32.25
N GLU A 135 36.60 -15.48 31.91
CA GLU A 135 38.00 -15.24 31.53
C GLU A 135 38.97 -15.59 32.67
N LEU A 136 38.63 -15.23 33.91
CA LEU A 136 39.42 -15.59 35.10
C LEU A 136 39.46 -17.11 35.32
N ILE A 137 38.32 -17.80 35.26
CA ILE A 137 38.23 -19.25 35.44
C ILE A 137 38.99 -19.98 34.32
N ALA A 138 38.81 -19.55 33.08
CA ALA A 138 39.50 -20.12 31.93
C ALA A 138 40.99 -19.76 31.91
N SER A 139 41.45 -18.81 32.75
CA SER A 139 42.81 -18.25 32.77
C SER A 139 43.25 -17.75 31.38
N MET A 140 42.30 -17.30 30.58
CA MET A 140 42.51 -16.77 29.24
C MET A 140 41.39 -15.80 28.88
N SER A 141 41.70 -14.76 28.11
CA SER A 141 40.71 -13.81 27.62
C SER A 141 39.80 -14.44 26.55
N SER A 142 38.62 -13.88 26.32
CA SER A 142 37.75 -14.34 25.22
C SER A 142 38.42 -14.22 23.85
N ALA A 143 39.33 -13.26 23.67
CA ALA A 143 40.11 -13.10 22.44
C ALA A 143 41.16 -14.21 22.30
N GLU A 144 41.88 -14.52 23.38
CA GLU A 144 42.86 -15.62 23.41
C GLU A 144 42.19 -16.98 23.18
N ALA A 145 41.03 -17.23 23.79
CA ALA A 145 40.28 -18.47 23.58
C ALA A 145 39.86 -18.64 22.10
N LYS A 146 39.43 -17.54 21.46
CA LYS A 146 39.08 -17.53 20.03
C LYS A 146 40.29 -17.81 19.15
N GLU A 147 41.42 -17.17 19.44
CA GLU A 147 42.67 -17.38 18.70
C GLU A 147 43.16 -18.82 18.82
N LEU A 148 43.15 -19.38 20.03
CA LEU A 148 43.55 -20.76 20.27
C LEU A 148 42.66 -21.76 19.52
N LEU A 149 41.34 -21.51 19.49
CA LEU A 149 40.40 -22.34 18.73
C LEU A 149 40.69 -22.27 17.23
N LEU A 150 40.92 -21.08 16.69
CA LEU A 150 41.26 -20.89 15.27
C LEU A 150 42.56 -21.62 14.91
N GLN A 151 43.61 -21.47 15.71
CA GLN A 151 44.88 -22.16 15.50
C GLN A 151 44.73 -23.70 15.53
N ARG A 152 43.89 -24.22 16.43
CA ARG A 152 43.62 -25.65 16.52
C ARG A 152 42.90 -26.17 15.27
N VAL A 153 41.89 -25.43 14.82
CA VAL A 153 41.16 -25.76 13.58
C VAL A 153 42.10 -25.69 12.37
N GLU A 154 42.97 -24.69 12.28
CA GLU A 154 43.98 -24.58 11.21
C GLU A 154 44.92 -25.79 11.20
N SER A 155 45.44 -26.19 12.37
CA SER A 155 46.31 -27.37 12.48
C SER A 155 45.59 -28.66 12.07
N GLU A 156 44.35 -28.87 12.50
CA GLU A 156 43.56 -30.05 12.13
C GLU A 156 43.29 -30.10 10.62
N ILE A 157 42.95 -28.95 10.02
CA ILE A 157 42.76 -28.84 8.56
C ILE A 157 44.06 -29.15 7.82
N GLN A 158 45.21 -28.66 8.30
CA GLN A 158 46.50 -28.90 7.66
C GLN A 158 46.91 -30.39 7.70
N GLU A 159 46.62 -31.08 8.80
CA GLU A 159 46.87 -32.51 8.94
C GLU A 159 45.98 -33.34 8.01
N GLU A 160 44.68 -33.02 7.99
CA GLU A 160 43.70 -33.66 7.09
C GLU A 160 44.06 -33.44 5.62
N ALA A 161 44.43 -32.22 5.24
CA ALA A 161 44.86 -31.90 3.88
C ALA A 161 46.10 -32.72 3.49
N SER A 162 47.09 -32.81 4.40
CA SER A 162 48.30 -33.60 4.18
C SER A 162 47.99 -35.09 4.00
N ARG A 163 47.06 -35.64 4.79
CA ARG A 163 46.61 -37.04 4.64
C ARG A 163 45.96 -37.27 3.27
N ARG A 164 45.04 -36.39 2.87
CA ARG A 164 44.37 -36.48 1.56
C ARG A 164 45.33 -36.38 0.39
N VAL A 165 46.36 -35.53 0.48
CA VAL A 165 47.39 -35.44 -0.55
C VAL A 165 48.14 -36.76 -0.69
N ARG A 166 48.58 -37.38 0.42
CA ARG A 166 49.28 -38.67 0.37
C ARG A 166 48.40 -39.80 -0.18
N GLU A 167 47.13 -39.84 0.19
CA GLU A 167 46.16 -40.80 -0.36
C GLU A 167 45.97 -40.59 -1.87
N MET A 168 45.88 -39.34 -2.32
CA MET A 168 45.79 -38.97 -3.74
C MET A 168 47.03 -39.45 -4.50
N GLU A 169 48.23 -39.19 -3.97
CA GLU A 169 49.51 -39.58 -4.58
C GLU A 169 49.63 -41.10 -4.69
N ALA A 170 49.25 -41.84 -3.64
CA ALA A 170 49.26 -43.30 -3.65
C ALA A 170 48.32 -43.85 -4.73
N ARG A 171 47.10 -43.30 -4.83
CA ARG A 171 46.13 -43.70 -5.86
C ARG A 171 46.63 -43.36 -7.27
N ILE A 172 47.18 -42.17 -7.47
CA ILE A 172 47.76 -41.78 -8.77
C ILE A 172 48.86 -42.75 -9.16
N LYS A 173 49.74 -43.14 -8.23
CA LYS A 173 50.82 -44.10 -8.49
C LYS A 173 50.27 -45.47 -8.89
N GLU A 174 49.29 -46.00 -8.18
CA GLU A 174 48.66 -47.29 -8.50
C GLU A 174 47.95 -47.27 -9.87
N GLU A 175 47.18 -46.23 -10.14
CA GLU A 175 46.52 -46.02 -11.44
C GLU A 175 47.54 -45.89 -12.58
N SER A 176 48.65 -45.18 -12.33
CA SER A 176 49.74 -44.99 -13.30
C SER A 176 50.48 -46.30 -13.58
N ASP A 177 50.74 -47.12 -12.55
CA ASP A 177 51.37 -48.44 -12.71
C ASP A 177 50.48 -49.41 -13.47
N LYS A 178 49.16 -49.38 -13.21
CA LYS A 178 48.18 -50.17 -13.95
C LYS A 178 48.13 -49.74 -15.41
N LYS A 179 48.01 -48.44 -15.67
CA LYS A 179 47.96 -47.87 -17.01
C LYS A 179 49.24 -48.12 -17.80
N THR A 180 50.40 -48.03 -17.15
CA THR A 180 51.71 -48.37 -17.75
C THR A 180 51.77 -49.83 -18.16
N ARG A 181 51.30 -50.75 -17.30
CA ARG A 181 51.23 -52.18 -17.63
C ARG A 181 50.31 -52.45 -18.81
N ASP A 182 49.14 -51.83 -18.85
CA ASP A 182 48.20 -51.99 -19.97
C ASP A 182 48.81 -51.51 -21.29
N ILE A 183 49.52 -50.37 -21.27
CA ILE A 183 50.25 -49.85 -22.44
C ILE A 183 51.35 -50.82 -22.89
N LEU A 184 52.14 -51.37 -21.96
CA LEU A 184 53.19 -52.33 -22.28
C LEU A 184 52.63 -53.62 -22.87
N VAL A 185 51.54 -54.14 -22.31
CA VAL A 185 50.87 -55.34 -22.85
C VAL A 185 50.36 -55.08 -24.27
N GLN A 186 49.73 -53.93 -24.52
CA GLN A 186 49.28 -53.56 -25.87
C GLN A 186 50.45 -53.42 -26.86
N ALA A 187 51.58 -52.87 -26.42
CA ALA A 187 52.79 -52.75 -27.25
C ALA A 187 53.36 -54.14 -27.59
N ILE A 188 53.51 -55.02 -26.59
CA ILE A 188 53.98 -56.40 -26.78
C ILE A 188 53.06 -57.16 -27.74
N GLN A 189 51.74 -57.08 -27.55
CA GLN A 189 50.76 -57.75 -28.41
C GLN A 189 50.87 -57.29 -29.88
N ARG A 190 51.13 -56.01 -30.12
CA ARG A 190 51.35 -55.49 -31.49
C ARG A 190 52.65 -56.02 -32.10
N CYS A 191 53.76 -56.02 -31.34
CA CYS A 191 55.06 -56.45 -31.86
C CYS A 191 55.19 -57.98 -32.01
N ALA A 192 54.49 -58.77 -31.18
CA ALA A 192 54.58 -60.22 -31.21
C ALA A 192 54.06 -60.83 -32.53
N ALA A 193 53.03 -60.22 -33.13
CA ALA A 193 52.50 -60.68 -34.41
C ALA A 193 53.53 -60.59 -35.54
N GLU A 194 54.31 -59.50 -35.58
CA GLU A 194 55.33 -59.28 -36.62
C GLU A 194 56.54 -60.22 -36.46
N VAL A 195 57.01 -60.43 -35.23
CA VAL A 195 58.21 -61.26 -34.97
C VAL A 195 57.94 -62.76 -35.20
N VAL A 196 56.74 -63.24 -34.86
CA VAL A 196 56.40 -64.67 -35.07
C VAL A 196 56.39 -65.01 -36.56
N THR A 197 55.85 -64.13 -37.42
CA THR A 197 55.86 -64.36 -38.87
C THR A 197 57.25 -64.41 -39.48
N GLU A 198 58.20 -63.62 -39.00
CA GLU A 198 59.59 -63.64 -39.51
C GLU A 198 60.38 -64.88 -39.04
N SER A 199 60.10 -65.39 -37.84
CA SER A 199 60.90 -66.46 -37.23
C SER A 199 60.51 -67.88 -37.66
N THR A 200 59.26 -68.12 -38.08
CA THR A 200 58.75 -69.50 -38.27
C THR A 200 58.71 -69.95 -39.72
N VAL A 201 59.01 -69.07 -40.68
CA VAL A 201 59.03 -69.41 -42.11
C VAL A 201 60.47 -69.47 -42.59
N SER A 202 60.91 -70.66 -42.99
CA SER A 202 62.24 -70.86 -43.60
C SER A 202 62.06 -71.37 -45.02
N VAL A 203 62.57 -70.62 -45.99
CA VAL A 203 62.55 -71.03 -47.40
C VAL A 203 63.86 -71.73 -47.72
N VAL A 204 63.78 -72.98 -48.17
CA VAL A 204 64.94 -73.78 -48.56
C VAL A 204 64.88 -74.04 -50.07
N PRO A 205 65.86 -73.57 -50.86
CA PRO A 205 65.89 -73.82 -52.29
C PRO A 205 66.28 -75.27 -52.57
N LEU A 206 65.55 -75.93 -53.49
CA LEU A 206 65.85 -77.31 -53.87
C LEU A 206 66.82 -77.37 -55.06
N PRO A 207 67.84 -78.25 -55.02
CA PRO A 207 68.90 -78.29 -56.02
C PRO A 207 68.47 -78.91 -57.37
N SER A 208 67.36 -79.67 -57.42
CA SER A 208 66.80 -80.22 -58.65
C SER A 208 65.37 -80.74 -58.44
N ASP A 209 64.59 -80.82 -59.53
CA ASP A 209 63.23 -81.38 -59.50
C ASP A 209 63.19 -82.88 -59.17
N GLU A 210 64.27 -83.60 -59.45
CA GLU A 210 64.40 -84.99 -59.03
C GLU A 210 64.42 -85.10 -57.49
N MET A 211 65.06 -84.13 -56.82
CA MET A 211 65.04 -84.04 -55.35
C MET A 211 63.64 -83.71 -54.83
N LYS A 212 62.91 -82.80 -55.50
CA LYS A 212 61.50 -82.49 -55.21
C LYS A 212 60.62 -83.75 -55.31
N GLY A 213 60.77 -84.54 -56.37
CA GLY A 213 60.05 -85.79 -56.56
C GLY A 213 60.31 -86.83 -55.46
N ARG A 214 61.55 -86.93 -54.95
CA ARG A 214 61.90 -87.81 -53.83
C ARG A 214 61.38 -87.31 -52.48
N LEU A 215 61.36 -86.00 -52.26
CA LEU A 215 60.81 -85.38 -51.05
C LEU A 215 59.28 -85.51 -50.97
N ILE A 216 58.58 -85.50 -52.11
CA ILE A 216 57.13 -85.78 -52.15
C ILE A 216 56.86 -87.29 -52.01
N GLY A 217 57.53 -88.11 -52.81
CA GLY A 217 57.33 -89.56 -52.90
C GLY A 217 56.01 -89.96 -53.57
N ARG A 218 55.88 -91.25 -53.96
CA ARG A 218 54.65 -91.75 -54.62
C ARG A 218 53.45 -91.63 -53.68
N GLU A 219 52.45 -90.86 -54.13
CA GLU A 219 51.23 -90.47 -53.38
C GLU A 219 51.48 -89.54 -52.18
N GLY A 220 52.57 -88.76 -52.20
CA GLY A 220 52.86 -87.79 -51.13
C GLY A 220 53.27 -88.46 -49.80
N ARG A 221 53.63 -89.74 -49.83
CA ARG A 221 53.97 -90.50 -48.61
C ARG A 221 55.20 -89.96 -47.91
N ASN A 222 56.18 -89.45 -48.65
CA ASN A 222 57.43 -88.98 -48.06
C ASN A 222 57.25 -87.60 -47.41
N ILE A 223 56.54 -86.67 -48.06
CA ILE A 223 56.28 -85.34 -47.49
C ILE A 223 55.45 -85.43 -46.21
N ARG A 224 54.36 -86.22 -46.22
CA ARG A 224 53.56 -86.42 -45.00
C ARG A 224 54.35 -87.10 -43.89
N ALA A 225 55.20 -88.07 -44.22
CA ALA A 225 56.05 -88.71 -43.22
C ALA A 225 57.06 -87.72 -42.62
N LEU A 226 57.60 -86.81 -43.45
CA LEU A 226 58.50 -85.77 -43.00
C LEU A 226 57.77 -84.77 -42.08
N GLU A 227 56.63 -84.23 -42.52
CA GLU A 227 55.78 -83.32 -41.74
C GLU A 227 55.34 -83.94 -40.41
N HIS A 228 54.94 -85.22 -40.41
CA HIS A 228 54.57 -85.91 -39.17
C HIS A 228 55.76 -86.15 -38.24
N ALA A 229 56.95 -86.37 -38.79
CA ALA A 229 58.16 -86.62 -38.00
C ALA A 229 58.78 -85.33 -37.44
N THR A 230 58.68 -84.21 -38.16
CA THR A 230 59.29 -82.93 -37.79
C THR A 230 58.31 -81.93 -37.19
N GLY A 231 57.00 -82.12 -37.41
CA GLY A 231 55.95 -81.22 -36.94
C GLY A 231 55.89 -79.87 -37.65
N VAL A 232 56.55 -79.74 -38.81
CA VAL A 232 56.46 -78.55 -39.66
C VAL A 232 55.52 -78.80 -40.83
N ASP A 233 54.90 -77.72 -41.33
CA ASP A 233 54.06 -77.75 -42.53
C ASP A 233 54.95 -77.41 -43.73
N LEU A 234 55.09 -78.34 -44.69
CA LEU A 234 56.04 -78.20 -45.79
C LEU A 234 55.28 -77.82 -47.05
N ILE A 235 55.33 -76.55 -47.43
CA ILE A 235 54.73 -76.07 -48.67
C ILE A 235 55.81 -76.11 -49.77
N ILE A 236 55.57 -76.92 -50.81
CA ILE A 236 56.45 -76.98 -51.98
C ILE A 236 55.83 -76.14 -53.09
N ASP A 237 56.52 -75.09 -53.50
CA ASP A 237 56.11 -74.24 -54.62
C ASP A 237 56.43 -74.90 -55.97
N ASP A 238 55.66 -74.57 -57.01
CA ASP A 238 55.74 -75.14 -58.37
C ASP A 238 56.60 -74.31 -59.34
N THR A 239 57.47 -73.46 -58.79
CA THR A 239 58.37 -72.57 -59.55
C THR A 239 59.81 -73.03 -59.53
#